data_AF-A0A9P6WRT8-F1
#
_entry.id   AF-A0A9P6WRT8-F1
#
_cell.length_a   1.000
_cell.length_b   1.000
_cell.length_c   1.000
_cell.angle_alpha   90.00
_cell.angle_beta   90.00
_cell.angle_gamma   90.00
#
_symmetry.space_group_name_H-M   'P 1'
#
loop_
_entity.id
_entity.type
_entity.pdbx_description
1 polymer ?
#
loop_
_entity_poly.entity_id
_entity_poly.type
_entity_poly.pdbx_seq_one_letter_code
_entity_poly.pdbx_strand_id
1 'polypeptide(L)'
;MSLEQKVNITTGIGWQNGPCEGNTYAIKNPDFPSLCLQDAPLGVRYSNNVTSGVAHINAAASFDRKAIYERGLLKAVVVGNQEVKIHI
;
A
#
# COMPACT_ATOMS: atom_id res chain seq x y z
N MET A 1 8.83 1.02 -24.38
CA MET A 1 8.71 1.98 -23.27
C MET A 1 9.61 3.18 -23.55
N SER A 2 9.03 4.38 -23.69
CA SER A 2 9.75 5.65 -23.87
C SER A 2 10.47 6.08 -22.58
N LEU A 3 11.34 7.08 -22.67
CA LEU A 3 11.98 7.68 -21.50
C LEU A 3 10.95 8.28 -20.55
N GLU A 4 9.98 9.01 -21.09
CA GLU A 4 8.89 9.62 -20.32
C GLU A 4 8.07 8.57 -19.57
N GLN A 5 7.75 7.44 -20.22
CA GLN A 5 7.05 6.33 -19.56
C GLN A 5 7.85 5.74 -18.40
N LYS A 6 9.18 5.66 -18.50
CA LYS A 6 10.02 5.22 -17.37
C LYS A 6 9.98 6.23 -16.22
N VAL A 7 10.09 7.52 -16.52
CA VAL A 7 10.01 8.60 -15.52
C VAL A 7 8.67 8.55 -14.79
N ASN A 8 7.57 8.43 -15.53
CA ASN A 8 6.21 8.37 -15.01
C ASN A 8 6.00 7.27 -13.95
N ILE A 9 6.59 6.09 -14.15
CA ILE A 9 6.48 4.98 -13.19
C ILE A 9 7.31 5.24 -11.91
N THR A 10 8.43 5.98 -12.02
CA THR A 10 9.37 6.20 -10.92
C THR A 10 9.12 7.48 -10.12
N THR A 11 8.22 8.35 -10.59
CA THR A 11 8.00 9.67 -10.00
C THR A 11 6.59 9.77 -9.43
N GLY A 12 6.51 10.21 -8.18
CA GLY A 12 5.24 10.51 -7.54
C GLY A 12 4.56 11.72 -8.18
N ILE A 13 3.23 11.69 -8.28
CA ILE A 13 2.45 12.79 -8.88
C ILE A 13 2.38 14.06 -8.00
N GLY A 14 2.97 14.02 -6.81
CA GLY A 14 2.99 15.11 -5.83
C GLY A 14 2.05 14.88 -4.64
N TRP A 15 2.29 15.62 -3.56
CA TRP A 15 1.53 15.50 -2.32
C TRP A 15 0.07 15.90 -2.51
N GLN A 16 -0.86 15.08 -2.01
CA GLN A 16 -2.32 15.26 -2.14
C GLN A 16 -2.86 15.39 -3.57
N ASN A 17 -2.04 15.07 -4.59
CA ASN A 17 -2.47 15.08 -5.99
C ASN A 17 -3.12 13.76 -6.44
N GLY A 18 -3.29 12.80 -5.52
CA GLY A 18 -3.94 11.52 -5.74
C GLY A 18 -4.69 11.02 -4.50
N PRO A 19 -5.46 9.93 -4.62
CA PRO A 19 -6.29 9.42 -3.52
C PRO A 19 -5.51 8.71 -2.40
N CYS A 20 -4.25 8.32 -2.66
CA CYS A 20 -3.37 7.64 -1.72
C CYS A 20 -2.23 8.56 -1.32
N GLU A 21 -1.55 8.26 -0.21
CA GLU A 21 -0.42 9.06 0.28
C GLU A 21 0.71 9.17 -0.76
N GLY A 22 0.89 8.12 -1.59
CA GLY A 22 1.72 8.18 -2.79
C GLY A 22 1.00 7.62 -4.00
N ASN A 23 1.11 8.28 -5.14
CA ASN A 23 0.67 7.76 -6.44
C ASN A 23 1.72 8.02 -7.51
N THR A 24 1.94 7.06 -8.42
CA THR A 24 2.76 7.26 -9.64
C THR A 24 1.88 7.58 -10.84
N TYR A 25 2.47 7.98 -11.97
CA TYR A 25 1.70 8.14 -13.21
C TYR A 25 1.47 6.77 -13.89
N ALA A 26 0.28 6.58 -14.46
CA ALA A 26 -0.02 5.42 -15.31
C ALA A 26 0.65 5.58 -16.69
N ILE A 27 0.99 4.47 -17.33
CA ILE A 27 1.45 4.44 -18.73
C ILE A 27 0.62 3.45 -19.56
N LYS A 28 0.60 3.67 -20.87
CA LYS A 28 -0.05 2.77 -21.85
C LYS A 28 0.98 2.19 -22.81
N ASN A 29 0.80 0.95 -23.26
CA ASN A 29 1.71 0.26 -24.21
C ASN A 29 3.19 0.17 -23.76
N PRO A 30 3.54 -0.75 -22.83
CA PRO A 30 2.64 -1.66 -22.13
C PRO A 30 1.81 -0.93 -21.07
N ASP A 31 0.63 -1.47 -20.78
CA ASP A 31 -0.25 -0.92 -19.76
C ASP A 31 0.35 -1.16 -18.37
N PHE A 32 0.57 -0.07 -17.65
CA PHE A 32 1.01 -0.10 -16.26
C PHE A 32 0.16 0.92 -15.48
N PRO A 33 -0.61 0.46 -14.49
CA PRO A 33 -1.50 1.36 -13.76
C PRO A 33 -0.71 2.35 -12.89
N SER A 34 -1.38 3.41 -12.47
CA SER A 34 -0.89 4.22 -11.36
C SER A 34 -0.77 3.30 -10.13
N LEU A 35 0.40 3.29 -9.50
CA LEU A 35 0.59 2.58 -8.24
C LEU A 35 0.05 3.46 -7.12
N CYS A 36 -0.94 2.97 -6.38
CA CYS A 36 -1.37 3.54 -5.13
C CYS A 36 -0.53 2.96 -3.98
N LEU A 37 0.21 3.84 -3.29
CA LEU A 37 1.02 3.54 -2.12
C LEU A 37 0.32 4.10 -0.88
N GLN A 38 0.05 3.26 0.11
CA GLN A 38 -0.70 3.67 1.30
C GLN A 38 -0.13 3.10 2.59
N ASP A 39 0.06 3.99 3.55
CA ASP A 39 0.38 3.67 4.94
C ASP A 39 -0.75 2.86 5.62
N ALA A 40 -0.55 2.21 6.76
CA ALA A 40 0.65 2.11 7.59
C ALA A 40 0.88 0.64 8.04
N PRO A 41 2.00 0.31 8.71
CA PRO A 41 2.37 -1.08 8.97
C PRO A 41 1.37 -1.95 9.77
N LEU A 42 0.40 -1.33 10.47
CA LEU A 42 -0.63 -1.98 11.28
C LEU A 42 -2.07 -1.85 10.74
N GLY A 43 -2.29 -1.18 9.61
CA GLY A 43 -3.62 -0.97 9.04
C GLY A 43 -3.63 0.16 8.02
N VAL A 44 -4.69 0.28 7.21
CA VAL A 44 -4.77 1.31 6.15
C VAL A 44 -5.04 2.69 6.77
N ARG A 45 -4.17 3.65 6.50
CA ARG A 45 -4.25 5.02 7.02
C ARG A 45 -5.23 5.86 6.22
N TYR A 46 -5.87 6.82 6.90
CA TYR A 46 -6.88 7.75 6.35
C TYR A 46 -8.07 7.09 5.63
N SER A 47 -8.35 5.83 5.94
CA SER A 47 -9.48 5.08 5.39
C SER A 47 -10.56 4.83 6.43
N ASN A 48 -11.80 4.73 5.97
CA ASN A 48 -12.95 4.32 6.78
C ASN A 48 -13.20 2.82 6.65
N ASN A 49 -13.89 2.23 7.62
CA ASN A 49 -14.26 0.81 7.63
C ASN A 49 -13.05 -0.14 7.49
N VAL A 50 -11.97 0.18 8.21
CA VAL A 50 -10.72 -0.60 8.26
C VAL A 50 -10.37 -0.95 9.69
N THR A 51 -9.56 -2.00 9.87
CA THR A 51 -9.07 -2.43 11.19
C THR A 51 -7.75 -1.75 11.51
N SER A 52 -7.64 -1.21 12.73
CA SER A 52 -6.36 -0.85 13.33
C SER A 52 -5.80 -2.06 14.08
N GLY A 53 -4.79 -2.71 13.49
CA GLY A 53 -4.16 -3.90 14.06
C GLY A 53 -3.13 -3.58 15.14
N VAL A 54 -2.55 -4.63 15.72
CA VAL A 54 -1.47 -4.48 16.70
C VAL A 54 -0.19 -3.96 16.04
N ALA A 55 0.57 -3.14 16.75
CA ALA A 55 1.89 -2.70 16.31
C ALA A 55 2.87 -3.87 16.21
N HIS A 56 3.92 -3.73 15.40
CA HIS A 56 4.89 -4.80 15.18
C HIS A 56 5.60 -5.25 16.45
N ILE A 57 5.88 -4.34 17.39
CA ILE A 57 6.52 -4.70 18.67
C ILE A 57 5.62 -5.62 19.51
N ASN A 58 4.30 -5.38 19.52
CA ASN A 58 3.34 -6.23 20.22
C ASN A 58 3.19 -7.59 19.54
N ALA A 59 3.17 -7.62 18.19
CA ALA A 59 3.17 -8.87 17.45
C ALA A 59 4.43 -9.70 17.73
N ALA A 60 5.61 -9.06 17.78
CA ALA A 60 6.87 -9.72 18.12
C ALA A 60 6.88 -10.25 19.57
N ALA A 61 6.30 -9.51 20.51
CA ALA A 61 6.21 -9.90 21.91
C ALA A 61 5.35 -11.16 22.15
N SER A 62 4.57 -11.60 21.17
CA SER A 62 3.86 -12.89 21.24
C SER A 62 4.78 -14.10 21.05
N PHE A 63 5.93 -13.92 20.40
CA PHE A 63 6.80 -14.99 19.91
C PHE A 63 6.05 -16.08 19.09
N ASP A 64 4.89 -15.74 18.53
CA ASP A 64 4.04 -16.65 17.76
C ASP A 64 4.13 -16.34 16.26
N ARG A 65 4.85 -17.19 15.53
CA ARG A 65 5.01 -17.07 14.09
C ARG A 65 3.68 -17.17 13.33
N LYS A 66 2.75 -18.00 13.80
CA LYS A 66 1.45 -18.19 13.15
C LYS A 66 0.61 -16.93 13.30
N ALA A 67 0.54 -16.37 14.51
CA ALA A 67 -0.17 -15.11 14.77
C ALA A 67 0.40 -13.94 13.94
N ILE A 68 1.73 -13.86 13.80
CA ILE A 68 2.38 -12.82 12.97
C ILE A 68 2.00 -12.97 11.48
N TYR A 69 1.94 -14.19 10.96
CA TYR A 69 1.54 -14.47 9.58
C TYR A 69 0.06 -14.12 9.34
N GLU A 70 -0.83 -14.56 10.23
CA GLU A 70 -2.26 -14.28 10.17
C GLU A 70 -2.54 -12.77 10.22
N ARG A 71 -1.83 -12.03 11.08
CA ARG A 71 -1.89 -10.55 11.11
C ARG A 71 -1.57 -9.96 9.73
N GLY A 72 -0.55 -10.46 9.04
CA GLY A 72 -0.17 -10.02 7.70
C GLY A 72 -1.25 -10.33 6.65
N LEU A 73 -1.82 -11.53 6.70
CA LEU A 73 -2.90 -11.95 5.79
C LEU A 73 -4.17 -11.10 5.96
N LEU A 74 -4.62 -10.89 7.20
CA LEU A 74 -5.79 -10.08 7.50
C LEU A 74 -5.61 -8.64 6.99
N LYS A 75 -4.40 -8.09 7.14
CA LYS A 75 -4.06 -6.77 6.62
C LYS A 75 -4.11 -6.72 5.08
N ALA A 76 -3.59 -7.75 4.40
CA ALA A 76 -3.59 -7.82 2.95
C ALA A 76 -5.00 -7.81 2.33
N VAL A 77 -5.98 -8.45 2.99
CA VAL A 77 -7.38 -8.42 2.55
C VAL A 77 -7.94 -6.99 2.59
N VAL A 78 -7.72 -6.27 3.69
CA VAL A 78 -8.21 -4.88 3.83
C VAL A 78 -7.51 -3.95 2.83
N VAL A 79 -6.20 -4.09 2.64
CA VAL A 79 -5.42 -3.33 1.65
C VAL A 79 -5.96 -3.55 0.23
N GLY A 80 -6.23 -4.80 -0.14
CA GLY A 80 -6.75 -5.15 -1.46
C GLY A 80 -8.13 -4.55 -1.75
N ASN A 81 -9.01 -4.49 -0.73
CA ASN A 81 -10.34 -3.88 -0.85
C ASN A 81 -10.32 -2.35 -1.01
N GLN A 82 -9.19 -1.70 -0.73
CA GLN A 82 -8.99 -0.25 -0.86
C GLN A 82 -8.23 0.11 -2.16
N GLU A 83 -8.09 -0.84 -3.09
CA GLU A 83 -7.34 -0.70 -4.36
C GLU A 83 -5.85 -0.31 -4.20
N VAL A 84 -5.32 -0.36 -2.98
CA VAL A 84 -3.91 -0.11 -2.67
C VAL A 84 -3.04 -1.20 -3.30
N LYS A 85 -2.02 -0.79 -4.05
CA LYS A 85 -1.09 -1.72 -4.72
C LYS A 85 0.16 -2.00 -3.90
N ILE A 86 0.61 -1.01 -3.13
CA ILE A 86 1.76 -1.14 -2.25
C ILE A 86 1.36 -0.59 -0.89
N HIS A 87 1.55 -1.42 0.12
CA HIS A 87 1.30 -1.03 1.49
C HIS A 87 2.63 -0.85 2.21
N ILE A 88 2.80 0.32 2.82
CA ILE A 88 4.06 0.77 3.41
C ILE A 88 4.10 0.45 4.91
#